data_AF-A0A3D8LI38-F1
#
_entry.id   AF-A0A3D8LI38-F1
#
_cell.length_a   1.000
_cell.length_b   1.000
_cell.length_c   1.000
_cell.angle_alpha   90.00
_cell.angle_beta   90.00
_cell.angle_gamma   90.00
#
_symmetry.space_group_name_H-M   'P 1'
#
loop_
_entity.id
_entity.type
_entity.pdbx_description
1 polymer ?
#
loop_
_entity_poly.entity_id
_entity_poly.type
_entity_poly.pdbx_seq_one_letter_code
_entity_poly.pdbx_strand_id
1 'polypeptide(L)'
;MKYFLSTIAFFLVLSLHGYGQSADSSKAVTIRLYCAQGLAPKSQPLYVLQDVKEEITLTQPQLKIVDTDWIDRIEVLKETEAVDKYGAAGKSGVVIITLKDSKLQQVKERLEI
;
A
#
# COMPACT_ATOMS: atom_id res chain seq x y z
N MET A 1 -43.43 -35.55 65.85
CA MET A 1 -43.68 -35.53 64.38
C MET A 1 -43.89 -34.10 63.87
N LYS A 2 -42.99 -33.15 64.17
CA LYS A 2 -43.15 -31.72 63.80
C LYS A 2 -42.27 -31.27 62.62
N TYR A 3 -41.41 -32.14 62.10
CA TYR A 3 -40.43 -31.81 61.07
C TYR A 3 -40.73 -32.42 59.69
N PHE A 4 -41.78 -33.25 59.58
CA PHE A 4 -42.13 -33.96 58.34
C PHE A 4 -42.74 -33.04 57.26
N LEU A 5 -43.43 -31.98 57.67
CA LEU A 5 -44.01 -31.00 56.74
C LEU A 5 -42.98 -29.95 56.27
N SER A 6 -41.92 -29.72 57.05
CA SER A 6 -40.87 -28.74 56.74
C SER A 6 -39.87 -29.23 55.68
N THR A 7 -39.63 -30.53 55.60
CA THR A 7 -38.67 -31.12 54.63
C THR A 7 -39.26 -31.18 53.22
N ILE A 8 -40.59 -31.33 53.09
CA ILE A 8 -41.29 -31.31 51.80
C ILE A 8 -41.25 -29.89 51.20
N ALA A 9 -41.35 -28.84 52.02
CA ALA A 9 -41.20 -27.46 51.58
C ALA A 9 -39.77 -27.15 51.10
N PHE A 10 -38.74 -27.80 51.65
CA PHE A 10 -37.35 -27.59 51.23
C PHE A 10 -37.03 -28.25 49.88
N PHE A 11 -37.67 -29.40 49.58
CA PHE A 11 -37.48 -30.09 48.31
C PHE A 11 -38.21 -29.45 47.13
N LEU A 12 -39.31 -28.72 47.36
CA LEU A 12 -40.06 -28.05 46.28
C LEU A 12 -39.39 -26.76 45.78
N VAL A 13 -38.48 -26.17 46.57
CA VAL A 13 -37.73 -24.96 46.20
C VAL A 13 -36.51 -25.28 45.32
N LEU A 14 -36.02 -26.53 45.33
CA LEU A 14 -34.82 -26.90 44.57
C LEU A 14 -35.07 -27.17 43.07
N SER A 15 -36.32 -27.30 42.64
CA SER A 15 -36.68 -27.62 41.25
C SER A 15 -36.85 -26.39 40.33
N LEU A 16 -36.61 -25.17 40.82
CA LEU A 16 -36.84 -23.91 40.09
C LEU A 16 -35.56 -23.12 39.81
N HIS A 17 -34.44 -23.80 39.55
CA HIS A 17 -33.26 -23.16 38.96
C HIS A 17 -33.09 -23.68 37.53
N GLY A 18 -34.02 -23.28 36.66
CA GLY A 18 -33.83 -23.40 35.22
C GLY A 18 -32.63 -22.57 34.81
N TYR A 19 -31.51 -23.23 34.52
CA TYR A 19 -30.36 -22.60 33.89
C TYR A 19 -30.78 -22.21 32.47
N GLY A 20 -31.18 -20.95 32.29
CA GLY A 20 -31.36 -20.38 30.97
C GLY A 20 -30.02 -20.35 30.25
N GLN A 21 -29.90 -21.07 29.14
CA GLN A 21 -28.82 -20.79 28.20
C GLN A 21 -29.18 -19.50 27.47
N SER A 22 -28.57 -18.38 27.89
CA SER A 22 -28.53 -17.20 27.04
C SER A 22 -27.69 -17.57 25.81
N ALA A 23 -28.33 -17.57 24.63
CA ALA A 23 -27.63 -17.65 23.37
C ALA A 23 -26.50 -16.60 23.36
N ASP A 24 -25.26 -17.06 23.17
CA ASP A 24 -24.11 -16.17 23.05
C ASP A 24 -24.31 -15.33 21.78
N SER A 25 -24.86 -14.13 21.97
CA SER A 25 -24.93 -13.12 20.93
C SER A 25 -23.51 -12.61 20.74
N SER A 26 -22.75 -13.29 19.88
CA SER A 26 -21.54 -12.71 19.30
C SER A 26 -22.01 -11.49 18.50
N LYS A 27 -22.09 -10.34 19.16
CA LYS A 27 -22.55 -9.10 18.56
C LYS A 27 -21.79 -8.90 17.27
N ALA A 28 -22.50 -8.76 16.15
CA ALA A 28 -21.89 -8.57 14.85
C ALA A 28 -20.93 -7.37 14.94
N VAL A 29 -19.62 -7.65 14.85
CA VAL A 29 -18.60 -6.62 14.88
C VAL A 29 -18.81 -5.77 13.62
N THR A 30 -19.32 -4.57 13.81
CA THR A 30 -19.47 -3.64 12.70
C THR A 30 -18.10 -3.04 12.40
N ILE A 31 -17.39 -3.60 11.43
CA ILE A 31 -16.14 -3.04 10.94
C ILE A 31 -16.49 -1.83 10.06
N ARG A 32 -16.39 -0.63 10.63
CA ARG A 32 -16.49 0.62 9.86
C ARG A 32 -15.12 0.93 9.27
N LEU A 33 -14.95 0.64 7.99
CA LEU A 33 -13.82 1.14 7.22
C LEU A 33 -14.05 2.64 6.98
N TYR A 34 -13.52 3.47 7.87
CA TYR A 34 -13.34 4.89 7.55
C TYR A 34 -12.32 4.94 6.42
N CYS A 35 -12.69 5.54 5.29
CA CYS A 35 -11.70 5.90 4.29
C CYS A 35 -10.75 6.88 4.99
N ALA A 36 -9.60 6.37 5.47
CA ALA A 36 -8.52 7.23 5.88
C ALA A 36 -8.26 8.15 4.69
N GLN A 37 -8.22 9.45 4.96
CA GLN A 37 -7.95 10.49 3.97
C GLN A 37 -6.89 9.96 3.01
N GLY A 38 -7.26 9.82 1.75
CA GLY A 38 -6.42 9.16 0.75
C GLY A 38 -5.01 9.68 0.87
N LEU A 39 -4.03 8.77 0.83
CA LEU A 39 -2.61 9.11 0.76
C LEU A 39 -2.47 10.34 -0.14
N ALA A 40 -1.86 11.41 0.40
CA ALA A 40 -1.60 12.62 -0.37
C ALA A 40 -1.09 12.20 -1.76
N PRO A 41 -1.57 12.83 -2.85
CA PRO A 41 -1.26 12.39 -4.21
C PRO A 41 0.25 12.22 -4.30
N LYS A 42 0.67 10.96 -4.44
CA LYS A 42 2.09 10.60 -4.41
C LYS A 42 2.74 11.39 -5.52
N SER A 43 3.60 12.33 -5.13
CA SER A 43 4.32 13.18 -6.08
C SER A 43 5.06 12.27 -7.06
N GLN A 44 4.96 12.61 -8.34
CA GLN A 44 5.52 11.78 -9.39
C GLN A 44 7.04 11.75 -9.24
N PRO A 45 7.69 10.59 -9.42
CA PRO A 45 9.13 10.51 -9.39
C PRO A 45 9.73 11.26 -10.59
N LEU A 46 10.97 11.68 -10.45
CA LEU A 46 11.75 12.21 -11.57
C LEU A 46 12.16 11.05 -12.48
N TYR A 47 11.94 11.18 -13.79
CA TYR A 47 12.41 10.20 -14.77
C TYR A 47 13.68 10.70 -15.43
N VAL A 48 14.69 9.84 -15.46
CA VAL A 48 16.00 10.17 -16.02
C VAL A 48 16.39 9.08 -16.99
N LEU A 49 16.76 9.47 -18.20
CA LEU A 49 17.34 8.61 -19.20
C LEU A 49 18.86 8.71 -19.11
N GLN A 50 19.52 7.60 -18.83
CA GLN A 50 20.97 7.56 -18.68
C GLN A 50 21.60 6.80 -19.85
N ASP A 51 22.63 7.40 -20.42
CA ASP A 51 23.59 6.77 -21.32
C ASP A 51 25.01 6.91 -20.77
N VAL A 52 25.97 6.18 -21.33
CA VAL A 52 27.40 6.30 -21.00
C VAL A 52 27.91 7.74 -21.17
N LYS A 53 27.31 8.50 -22.11
CA LYS A 53 27.78 9.84 -22.48
C LYS A 53 26.95 10.96 -21.88
N GLU A 54 25.67 10.74 -21.62
CA GLU A 54 24.72 11.80 -21.33
C GLU A 54 23.58 11.36 -20.41
N GLU A 55 22.95 12.33 -19.76
CA GLU A 55 21.82 12.14 -18.88
C GLU A 55 20.70 13.13 -19.25
N ILE A 56 19.50 12.62 -19.57
CA ILE A 56 18.37 13.42 -20.06
C ILE A 56 17.20 13.27 -19.11
N THR A 57 16.68 14.39 -18.58
CA THR A 57 15.46 14.36 -17.76
C THR A 57 14.23 14.23 -18.66
N LEU A 58 13.35 13.29 -18.33
CA LEU A 58 12.13 13.01 -19.07
C LEU A 58 10.88 13.47 -18.31
N THR A 59 9.93 14.01 -19.05
CA THR A 59 8.57 14.23 -18.59
C THR A 59 7.70 12.98 -18.86
N GLN A 60 6.54 12.86 -18.19
CA GLN A 60 5.60 11.76 -18.40
C GLN A 60 5.23 11.49 -19.88
N PRO A 61 4.93 12.49 -20.73
CA PRO A 61 4.64 12.21 -22.13
C PRO A 61 5.86 11.68 -22.89
N GLN A 62 7.06 12.17 -22.57
CA GLN A 62 8.31 11.72 -23.20
C GLN A 62 8.65 10.27 -22.83
N LEU A 63 8.29 9.83 -21.62
CA LEU A 63 8.46 8.43 -21.21
C LEU A 63 7.72 7.45 -22.14
N LYS A 64 6.55 7.84 -22.67
CA LYS A 64 5.78 6.97 -23.58
C LYS A 64 6.43 6.79 -24.95
N ILE A 65 7.38 7.66 -25.30
CA ILE A 65 8.10 7.61 -26.57
C ILE A 65 9.22 6.57 -26.53
N VAL A 66 9.74 6.29 -25.33
CA VAL A 66 10.78 5.28 -25.11
C VAL A 66 10.16 3.89 -25.26
N ASP A 67 10.67 3.13 -26.23
CA ASP A 67 10.26 1.74 -26.42
C ASP A 67 10.82 0.86 -25.28
N THR A 68 10.02 -0.09 -24.81
CA THR A 68 10.44 -1.02 -23.75
C THR A 68 11.59 -1.91 -24.22
N ASP A 69 11.65 -2.24 -25.50
CA ASP A 69 12.71 -3.09 -26.07
C ASP A 69 14.10 -2.42 -26.06
N TRP A 70 14.13 -1.09 -25.94
CA TRP A 70 15.36 -0.29 -25.95
C TRP A 70 16.00 -0.18 -24.57
N ILE A 71 15.26 -0.52 -23.51
CA ILE A 71 15.72 -0.45 -22.13
C ILE A 71 16.71 -1.59 -21.87
N ASP A 72 17.87 -1.24 -21.32
CA ASP A 72 18.86 -2.18 -20.80
C ASP A 72 18.54 -2.55 -19.35
N ARG A 73 18.41 -1.52 -18.49
CA ARG A 73 18.06 -1.69 -17.08
C ARG A 73 17.32 -0.47 -16.53
N ILE A 74 16.64 -0.68 -15.42
CA ILE A 74 15.94 0.37 -14.65
C ILE A 74 16.46 0.32 -13.22
N GLU A 75 16.84 1.48 -12.71
CA GLU A 75 17.26 1.68 -11.33
C GLU A 75 16.32 2.69 -10.66
N VAL A 76 15.94 2.41 -9.42
CA VAL A 76 15.01 3.26 -8.67
C VAL A 76 15.69 3.75 -7.41
N LEU A 77 16.07 5.01 -7.41
CA LEU A 77 16.64 5.68 -6.24
C LEU A 77 15.52 6.18 -5.34
N LYS A 78 15.68 5.92 -4.04
CA LYS A 78 14.69 6.26 -3.02
C LYS A 78 15.31 7.14 -1.94
N GLU A 79 14.46 7.93 -1.28
CA GLU A 79 14.81 8.71 -0.08
C GLU A 79 16.10 9.52 -0.27
N THR A 80 17.14 9.24 0.53
CA THR A 80 18.42 9.97 0.56
C THR A 80 19.22 9.82 -0.72
N GLU A 81 19.33 8.63 -1.30
CA GLU A 81 20.14 8.41 -2.51
C GLU A 81 19.67 9.26 -3.70
N ALA A 82 18.34 9.40 -3.82
CA ALA A 82 17.72 10.24 -4.82
C ALA A 82 18.00 11.73 -4.58
N VAL A 83 17.91 12.19 -3.33
CA VAL A 83 18.14 13.59 -2.96
C VAL A 83 19.62 13.95 -3.03
N ASP A 84 20.52 13.03 -2.72
CA ASP A 84 21.96 13.26 -2.77
C ASP A 84 22.45 13.48 -4.20
N LYS A 85 21.87 12.74 -5.16
CA LYS A 85 22.24 12.86 -6.59
C LYS A 85 21.45 13.94 -7.33
N TYR A 86 20.16 14.10 -7.05
CA TYR A 86 19.23 14.97 -7.81
C TYR A 86 18.67 16.16 -7.01
N GLY A 87 19.11 16.36 -5.77
CA GLY A 87 18.69 17.46 -4.92
C GLY A 87 17.19 17.44 -4.62
N ALA A 88 16.58 18.63 -4.60
CA ALA A 88 15.16 18.80 -4.27
C ALA A 88 14.22 18.09 -5.26
N ALA A 89 14.63 17.90 -6.53
CA ALA A 89 13.84 17.21 -7.53
C ALA A 89 13.73 15.69 -7.25
N GLY A 90 14.73 15.11 -6.56
CA GLY A 90 14.75 13.71 -6.18
C GLY A 90 13.92 13.35 -4.94
N LYS A 91 13.28 14.33 -4.28
CA LYS A 91 12.49 14.08 -3.05
C LYS A 91 11.34 13.09 -3.25
N SER A 92 10.80 13.01 -4.46
CA SER A 92 9.73 12.07 -4.81
C SER A 92 10.25 10.69 -5.27
N GLY A 93 11.57 10.48 -5.18
CA GLY A 93 12.27 9.37 -5.80
C GLY A 93 12.66 9.66 -7.26
N VAL A 94 13.63 8.91 -7.76
CA VAL A 94 14.13 9.04 -9.14
C VAL A 94 14.16 7.67 -9.80
N VAL A 95 13.63 7.58 -11.01
CA VAL A 95 13.69 6.39 -11.84
C VAL A 95 14.70 6.64 -12.95
N ILE A 96 15.82 5.95 -12.88
CA ILE A 96 16.89 6.00 -13.88
C ILE A 96 16.66 4.86 -14.86
N ILE A 97 16.54 5.19 -16.14
CA ILE A 97 16.32 4.26 -17.24
C ILE A 97 17.58 4.28 -18.08
N THR A 98 18.30 3.17 -18.11
CA THR A 98 19.46 3.01 -18.99
C THR A 98 19.04 2.38 -20.30
N LEU A 99 19.42 2.99 -21.42
CA LEU A 99 19.18 2.44 -22.75
C LEU A 99 20.33 1.55 -23.22
N LYS A 100 20.02 0.68 -24.17
CA LYS A 100 21.03 -0.03 -24.96
C LYS A 100 21.74 1.00 -25.86
N ASP A 101 23.07 0.90 -25.97
CA ASP A 101 23.97 1.84 -26.66
C ASP A 101 23.52 2.29 -28.07
N SER A 102 22.77 1.43 -28.79
CA SER A 102 22.32 1.70 -30.16
C SER A 102 21.02 2.52 -30.27
N LYS A 103 20.33 2.79 -29.16
CA LYS A 103 18.95 3.34 -29.16
C LYS A 103 18.84 4.80 -28.73
N LEU A 104 19.89 5.38 -28.16
CA LEU A 104 19.84 6.77 -27.70
C LEU A 104 19.53 7.77 -28.81
N GLN A 105 20.17 7.64 -29.98
CA GLN A 105 19.93 8.56 -31.10
C GLN A 105 18.49 8.48 -31.63
N GLN A 106 17.92 7.27 -31.65
CA GLN A 106 16.52 7.06 -32.05
C GLN A 106 15.57 7.70 -31.05
N VAL A 107 15.91 7.69 -29.76
CA VAL A 107 15.10 8.35 -28.72
C VAL A 107 15.19 9.87 -28.85
N LYS A 108 16.39 10.43 -29.03
CA LYS A 108 16.59 11.88 -29.22
C LYS A 108 15.81 12.43 -30.40
N GLU A 109 15.92 11.78 -31.56
CA GLU A 109 15.20 12.16 -32.78
C GLU A 109 13.68 12.13 -32.56
N ARG A 110 13.16 11.14 -31.83
CA ARG A 110 11.73 11.04 -31.51
C ARG A 110 11.27 12.00 -30.42
N LEU A 111 12.18 12.46 -29.57
CA LEU A 111 11.93 13.43 -28.51
C LEU A 111 12.13 14.87 -28.98
N GLU A 112 12.57 15.07 -30.23
CA GLU A 112 12.88 16.37 -30.84
C GLU A 112 13.90 17.20 -30.02
N ILE A 113 14.86 16.52 -29.37
CA ILE A 113 15.90 17.10 -28.50
C ILE A 113 17.30 16.64 -28.88
#